data_AF-A0A2A6Y1I0-F1
#
_entry.id   AF-A0A2A6Y1I0-F1
#
_cell.length_a   1.000
_cell.length_b   1.000
_cell.length_c   1.000
_cell.angle_alpha   90.00
_cell.angle_beta   90.00
_cell.angle_gamma   90.00
#
_symmetry.space_group_name_H-M   'P 1'
#
loop_
_entity.id
_entity.type
_entity.pdbx_description
1 polymer ?
#
loop_
_entity_poly.entity_id
_entity_poly.type
_entity_poly.pdbx_seq_one_letter_code
_entity_poly.pdbx_strand_id
1 'polypeptide(L)'
;MAKHDLVGSVLWDAYSKEVQRRMDNPTHLGVITEEQAKAKNAKLIVADYGAEACGDAVRLYWLVDEGTDTIVDAKFKSFGCGTAIASSDMMVELCLNKRVQDAVKITNLDVERGLRDDPDTPAVPGQKMHCSVMAYDVIKKAAGMYLGKNAEDFEEEIIVCECARVSLGTIKEVIRLNDLKSVEEITNYTKAGAFCKSCVRPGGHEKRDYYLVDILKEVREEMEAEKLKAAANKSQSGELAFREMTMVQKIKAVDKVIDENIRAMLMMDGGDLEILDIKESDDYIDVYIRYMGACDGCMSATTGTLFAIENALQELLDRSIRVLPI
;
A
#
# COMPACT_ATOMS: atom_id res chain seq x y z
N MET A 1 22.69 0.19 21.24
CA MET A 1 22.05 0.81 22.41
C MET A 1 22.83 0.37 23.66
N ALA A 2 23.14 1.33 24.53
CA ALA A 2 24.11 1.17 25.61
C ALA A 2 23.52 0.40 26.81
N LYS A 3 24.38 -0.32 27.51
CA LYS A 3 24.08 -1.27 28.60
C LYS A 3 23.42 -0.65 29.85
N HIS A 4 23.22 0.67 29.88
CA HIS A 4 22.65 1.40 31.00
C HIS A 4 21.14 1.65 30.89
N ASP A 5 20.50 1.36 29.75
CA ASP A 5 19.03 1.30 29.63
C ASP A 5 18.45 -0.08 30.01
N LEU A 6 19.27 -1.00 30.53
CA LEU A 6 18.88 -2.39 30.83
C LEU A 6 18.31 -2.60 32.25
N VAL A 7 17.99 -1.52 32.96
CA VAL A 7 17.26 -1.57 34.25
C VAL A 7 15.96 -0.77 34.10
N GLY A 8 15.11 -1.20 33.18
CA GLY A 8 13.85 -0.53 32.87
C GLY A 8 12.79 -1.55 32.50
N SER A 9 11.86 -1.80 33.43
CA SER A 9 10.75 -2.75 33.36
C SER A 9 11.18 -4.23 33.25
N VAL A 10 10.64 -5.08 34.13
CA VAL A 10 10.87 -6.52 34.08
C VAL A 10 10.35 -7.01 32.73
N LEU A 11 10.97 -8.02 32.10
CA LEU A 11 10.51 -8.56 30.80
C LEU A 11 8.99 -8.86 30.75
N TRP A 12 8.39 -9.07 31.92
CA TRP A 12 6.98 -9.31 32.19
C TRP A 12 6.09 -8.05 32.08
N ASP A 13 6.62 -6.87 32.36
CA ASP A 13 5.91 -5.58 32.29
C ASP A 13 5.58 -5.18 30.84
N ALA A 14 6.22 -5.83 29.86
CA ALA A 14 5.95 -5.63 28.43
C ALA A 14 4.75 -6.45 27.93
N TYR A 15 4.14 -7.28 28.78
CA TYR A 15 2.91 -8.02 28.49
C TYR A 15 1.75 -7.41 29.27
N SER A 16 0.59 -7.31 28.64
CA SER A 16 -0.63 -6.91 29.36
C SER A 16 -0.94 -7.86 30.51
N LYS A 17 -1.65 -7.36 31.51
CA LYS A 17 -2.16 -8.18 32.62
C LYS A 17 -3.07 -9.28 32.12
N GLU A 18 -3.85 -9.03 31.07
CA GLU A 18 -4.70 -10.06 30.49
C GLU A 18 -3.91 -11.19 29.83
N VAL A 19 -2.80 -10.89 29.16
CA VAL A 19 -1.88 -11.91 28.64
C VAL A 19 -1.30 -12.72 29.80
N GLN A 20 -0.79 -12.07 30.84
CA GLN A 20 -0.23 -12.74 32.02
C GLN A 20 -1.29 -13.64 32.70
N ARG A 21 -2.50 -13.15 32.89
CA ARG A 21 -3.61 -13.90 33.49
C ARG A 21 -3.93 -15.17 32.71
N ARG A 22 -4.03 -15.09 31.38
CA ARG A 22 -4.34 -16.25 30.53
C ARG A 22 -3.17 -17.20 30.36
N MET A 23 -1.94 -16.71 30.47
CA MET A 23 -0.76 -17.55 30.56
C MET A 23 -0.81 -18.45 31.79
N ASP A 24 -1.13 -17.87 32.95
CA ASP A 24 -1.12 -18.59 34.23
C ASP A 24 -2.37 -19.45 34.42
N ASN A 25 -3.53 -18.95 34.01
CA ASN A 25 -4.84 -19.58 34.25
C ASN A 25 -5.74 -19.51 33.01
N PRO A 26 -5.42 -20.24 31.93
CA PRO A 26 -6.25 -20.30 30.73
C PRO A 26 -7.60 -20.96 31.05
N THR A 27 -8.69 -20.33 30.64
CA THR A 27 -10.06 -20.75 30.99
C THR A 27 -10.62 -21.83 30.06
N HIS A 28 -10.11 -21.90 28.84
CA HIS A 28 -10.58 -22.81 27.79
C HIS A 28 -9.59 -23.93 27.47
N LEU A 29 -8.53 -24.09 28.26
CA LEU A 29 -7.59 -25.19 28.09
C LEU A 29 -8.29 -26.53 28.37
N GLY A 30 -8.21 -27.47 27.42
CA GLY A 30 -8.85 -28.77 27.56
C GLY A 30 -8.99 -29.55 26.26
N VAL A 31 -9.72 -30.66 26.36
CA VAL A 31 -10.07 -31.54 25.24
C VAL A 31 -11.57 -31.77 25.30
N ILE A 32 -12.20 -31.84 24.14
CA ILE A 32 -13.58 -32.30 24.01
C ILE A 32 -13.55 -33.69 23.38
N THR A 33 -14.24 -34.64 23.98
CA THR A 33 -14.34 -36.03 23.48
C THR A 33 -15.59 -36.23 22.63
N GLU A 34 -15.59 -37.30 21.83
CA GLU A 34 -16.75 -37.74 21.04
C GLU A 34 -17.98 -38.01 21.92
N GLU A 35 -17.81 -38.55 23.13
CA GLU A 35 -18.91 -38.78 24.07
C GLU A 35 -19.53 -37.46 24.54
N GLN A 36 -18.71 -36.44 24.82
CA GLN A 36 -19.20 -35.11 25.22
C GLN A 36 -19.94 -34.42 24.07
N ALA A 37 -19.45 -34.58 22.84
CA ALA A 37 -20.11 -34.06 21.65
C ALA A 37 -21.52 -34.67 21.47
N LYS A 38 -21.60 -36.00 21.56
CA LYS A 38 -22.88 -36.76 21.51
C LYS A 38 -23.83 -36.33 22.63
N ALA A 39 -23.33 -36.17 23.85
CA ALA A 39 -24.15 -35.74 24.99
C ALA A 39 -24.76 -34.34 24.80
N LYS A 40 -24.09 -33.47 24.04
CA LYS A 40 -24.58 -32.12 23.69
C LYS A 40 -25.35 -32.05 22.37
N ASN A 41 -25.53 -33.18 21.68
CA ASN A 41 -26.11 -33.25 20.34
C ASN A 41 -25.45 -32.24 19.37
N ALA A 42 -24.12 -32.15 19.42
CA ALA A 42 -23.33 -31.23 18.63
C ALA A 42 -22.22 -31.98 17.88
N LYS A 43 -21.81 -31.44 16.73
CA LYS A 43 -20.73 -31.99 15.92
C LYS A 43 -19.37 -31.55 16.47
N LEU A 44 -18.51 -32.52 16.72
CA LEU A 44 -17.12 -32.27 17.12
C LEU A 44 -16.26 -31.96 15.90
N ILE A 45 -15.55 -30.83 15.95
CA ILE A 45 -14.49 -30.47 15.01
C ILE A 45 -13.18 -30.37 15.78
N VAL A 46 -12.15 -31.06 15.28
CA VAL A 46 -10.79 -31.03 15.86
C VAL A 46 -9.81 -30.59 14.79
N ALA A 47 -9.23 -29.41 14.95
CA ALA A 47 -8.29 -28.83 14.00
C ALA A 47 -6.93 -28.59 14.64
N ASP A 48 -5.87 -29.01 13.94
CA ASP A 48 -4.47 -28.83 14.35
C ASP A 48 -3.79 -27.80 13.45
N TYR A 49 -3.04 -26.88 14.04
CA TYR A 49 -2.16 -25.96 13.33
C TYR A 49 -0.83 -25.79 14.06
N GLY A 50 0.26 -25.57 13.33
CA GLY A 50 1.57 -25.36 13.93
C GLY A 50 2.47 -24.52 13.04
N ALA A 51 3.30 -23.69 13.67
CA ALA A 51 4.23 -22.80 13.00
C ALA A 51 5.66 -23.35 13.14
N GLU A 52 6.18 -23.98 12.08
CA GLU A 52 7.52 -24.60 12.07
C GLU A 52 8.64 -23.61 12.45
N ALA A 53 8.46 -22.33 12.11
CA ALA A 53 9.47 -21.29 12.36
C ALA A 53 9.74 -21.02 13.86
N CYS A 54 8.74 -21.23 14.72
CA CYS A 54 8.86 -21.00 16.17
C CYS A 54 8.62 -22.25 17.02
N GLY A 55 8.15 -23.35 16.42
CA GLY A 55 7.89 -24.62 17.11
C GLY A 55 6.58 -24.65 17.92
N ASP A 56 5.77 -23.60 17.85
CA ASP A 56 4.49 -23.53 18.53
C ASP A 56 3.39 -24.27 17.72
N ALA A 57 2.45 -24.91 18.41
CA ALA A 57 1.32 -25.63 17.86
C ALA A 57 0.06 -25.46 18.71
N VAL A 58 -1.10 -25.52 18.06
CA VAL A 58 -2.41 -25.43 18.68
C VAL A 58 -3.36 -26.47 18.09
N ARG A 59 -4.14 -27.10 18.96
CA ARG A 59 -5.28 -27.94 18.62
C ARG A 59 -6.54 -27.28 19.13
N LEU A 60 -7.44 -26.92 18.22
CA LEU A 60 -8.74 -26.36 18.51
C LEU A 60 -9.81 -27.46 18.48
N TYR A 61 -10.69 -27.45 19.48
CA TYR A 61 -11.88 -28.28 19.55
C TYR A 61 -13.11 -27.38 19.53
N TRP A 62 -14.02 -27.60 18.59
CA TRP A 62 -15.34 -26.97 18.56
C TRP A 62 -16.45 -28.02 18.70
N LEU A 63 -17.48 -27.68 19.44
CA LEU A 63 -18.79 -28.30 19.32
C LEU A 63 -19.70 -27.34 18.57
N VAL A 64 -20.20 -27.78 17.43
CA VAL A 64 -21.07 -26.98 16.56
C VAL A 64 -22.47 -27.58 16.57
N ASP A 65 -23.47 -26.76 16.86
CA ASP A 65 -24.88 -27.10 16.64
C ASP A 65 -25.17 -27.05 15.13
N GLU A 66 -25.46 -28.19 14.53
CA GLU A 66 -25.71 -28.31 13.08
C GLU A 66 -27.04 -27.67 12.64
N GLY A 67 -27.96 -27.41 13.58
CA GLY A 67 -29.22 -26.73 13.28
C GLY A 67 -29.06 -25.22 13.08
N THR A 68 -28.07 -24.61 13.75
CA THR A 68 -27.85 -23.14 13.73
C THR A 68 -26.47 -22.72 13.20
N ASP A 69 -25.58 -23.68 12.96
CA ASP A 69 -24.14 -23.50 12.72
C ASP A 69 -23.41 -22.78 13.87
N THR A 70 -23.93 -22.84 15.09
CA THR A 70 -23.37 -22.10 16.23
C THR A 70 -22.32 -22.92 16.98
N ILE A 71 -21.20 -22.30 17.31
CA ILE A 71 -20.17 -22.88 18.19
C ILE A 71 -20.67 -22.80 19.64
N VAL A 72 -21.20 -23.90 20.15
CA VAL A 72 -21.84 -23.99 21.47
C VAL A 72 -20.86 -24.33 22.60
N ASP A 73 -19.69 -24.86 22.26
CA ASP A 73 -18.59 -25.09 23.19
C ASP A 73 -17.27 -25.12 22.41
N ALA A 74 -16.19 -24.72 23.05
CA ALA A 74 -14.88 -24.73 22.45
C ALA A 74 -13.79 -24.89 23.52
N LYS A 75 -12.76 -25.65 23.17
CA LYS A 75 -11.57 -25.87 23.99
C LYS A 75 -10.32 -25.87 23.12
N PHE A 76 -9.17 -25.72 23.73
CA PHE A 76 -7.90 -25.84 23.03
C PHE A 76 -6.86 -26.64 23.81
N LYS A 77 -5.91 -27.21 23.09
CA LYS A 77 -4.59 -27.57 23.59
C LYS A 77 -3.56 -26.73 22.85
N SER A 78 -2.54 -26.26 23.54
CA SER A 78 -1.43 -25.56 22.92
C SER A 78 -0.11 -26.13 23.43
N PHE A 79 0.84 -26.23 22.52
CA PHE A 79 2.25 -26.48 22.81
C PHE A 79 3.01 -25.26 22.31
N GLY A 80 3.70 -24.54 23.18
CA GLY A 80 4.42 -23.35 22.75
C GLY A 80 4.71 -22.38 23.87
N CYS A 81 5.08 -21.15 23.49
CA CYS A 81 5.32 -20.09 24.46
C CYS A 81 4.04 -19.62 25.17
N GLY A 82 4.17 -18.96 26.32
CA GLY A 82 3.01 -18.46 27.07
C GLY A 82 2.09 -17.56 26.25
N THR A 83 2.63 -16.75 25.35
CA THR A 83 1.82 -15.91 24.45
C THR A 83 0.96 -16.75 23.49
N ALA A 84 1.42 -17.94 23.07
CA ALA A 84 0.61 -18.86 22.28
C ALA A 84 -0.57 -19.41 23.09
N ILE A 85 -0.36 -19.72 24.38
CA ILE A 85 -1.42 -20.16 25.28
C ILE A 85 -2.46 -19.04 25.48
N ALA A 86 -2.02 -17.82 25.79
CA ALA A 86 -2.91 -16.68 25.98
C ALA A 86 -3.70 -16.33 24.70
N SER A 87 -3.03 -16.32 23.55
CA SER A 87 -3.68 -16.08 22.24
C SER A 87 -4.70 -17.16 21.91
N SER A 88 -4.39 -18.43 22.18
CA SER A 88 -5.32 -19.55 21.95
C SER A 88 -6.53 -19.50 22.89
N ASP A 89 -6.34 -19.10 24.16
CA ASP A 89 -7.43 -18.96 25.12
C ASP A 89 -8.39 -17.82 24.72
N MET A 90 -7.84 -16.66 24.33
CA MET A 90 -8.63 -15.54 23.80
C MET A 90 -9.36 -15.91 22.50
N MET A 91 -8.68 -16.59 21.60
CA MET A 91 -9.26 -17.08 20.35
C MET A 91 -10.50 -17.94 20.61
N VAL A 92 -10.41 -18.90 21.53
CA VAL A 92 -11.56 -19.74 21.89
C VAL A 92 -12.71 -18.90 22.42
N GLU A 93 -12.42 -17.96 23.32
CA GLU A 93 -13.43 -17.07 23.88
C GLU A 93 -14.16 -16.25 22.80
N LEU A 94 -13.41 -15.71 21.83
CA LEU A 94 -13.97 -14.97 20.71
C LEU A 94 -14.84 -15.85 19.79
N CYS A 95 -14.58 -17.15 19.70
CA CYS A 95 -15.35 -18.07 18.87
C CYS A 95 -16.68 -18.49 19.51
N LEU A 96 -16.77 -18.53 20.84
CA LEU A 96 -17.93 -19.04 21.55
C LEU A 96 -19.20 -18.26 21.19
N ASN A 97 -20.30 -19.00 21.00
CA ASN A 97 -21.63 -18.49 20.63
C ASN A 97 -21.71 -17.77 19.28
N LYS A 98 -20.65 -17.80 18.45
CA LYS A 98 -20.71 -17.32 17.07
C LYS A 98 -21.14 -18.43 16.13
N ARG A 99 -21.75 -18.05 15.00
CA ARG A 99 -21.87 -18.97 13.87
C ARG A 99 -20.51 -19.23 13.25
N VAL A 100 -20.29 -20.42 12.69
CA VAL A 100 -19.01 -20.78 12.04
C VAL A 100 -18.61 -19.75 10.96
N GLN A 101 -19.58 -19.24 10.20
CA GLN A 101 -19.38 -18.23 9.16
C GLN A 101 -18.98 -16.85 9.70
N ASP A 102 -19.24 -16.57 10.97
CA ASP A 102 -18.80 -15.35 11.64
C ASP A 102 -17.47 -15.56 12.37
N ALA A 103 -17.20 -16.78 12.83
CA ALA A 103 -15.92 -17.12 13.45
C ALA A 103 -14.74 -16.97 12.46
N VAL A 104 -14.92 -17.33 11.18
CA VAL A 104 -13.89 -17.14 10.15
C VAL A 104 -13.47 -15.68 9.91
N LYS A 105 -14.28 -14.72 10.36
CA LYS A 105 -13.99 -13.28 10.25
C LYS A 105 -13.13 -12.76 11.39
N ILE A 106 -12.97 -13.52 12.47
CA ILE A 106 -12.07 -13.17 13.57
C ILE A 106 -10.65 -13.11 12.99
N THR A 107 -9.93 -12.03 13.25
CA THR A 107 -8.55 -11.82 12.80
C THR A 107 -7.56 -11.97 13.95
N ASN A 108 -6.28 -12.08 13.62
CA ASN A 108 -5.21 -12.03 14.62
C ASN A 108 -5.21 -10.70 15.40
N LEU A 109 -5.61 -9.60 14.76
CA LEU A 109 -5.76 -8.31 15.42
C LEU A 109 -6.91 -8.28 16.41
N ASP A 110 -8.00 -9.02 16.17
CA ASP A 110 -9.10 -9.12 17.13
C ASP A 110 -8.67 -9.89 18.38
N VAL A 111 -7.89 -10.96 18.19
CA VAL A 111 -7.27 -11.70 19.30
C VAL A 111 -6.32 -10.80 20.10
N GLU A 112 -5.45 -10.05 19.42
CA GLU A 112 -4.52 -9.15 20.10
C GLU A 112 -5.23 -8.02 20.83
N ARG A 113 -6.26 -7.40 20.22
CA ARG A 113 -7.10 -6.39 20.87
C ARG A 113 -7.82 -6.92 22.11
N GLY A 114 -8.35 -8.14 22.04
CA GLY A 114 -8.99 -8.78 23.19
C GLY A 114 -8.03 -8.98 24.36
N LEU A 115 -6.73 -9.09 24.09
CA LEU A 115 -5.68 -9.27 25.07
C LEU A 115 -5.12 -7.95 25.64
N ARG A 116 -5.54 -6.78 25.16
CA ARG A 116 -5.01 -5.50 25.65
C ARG A 116 -5.62 -5.10 26.99
N ASP A 117 -4.82 -4.44 27.84
CA ASP A 117 -5.34 -3.81 29.06
C ASP A 117 -6.04 -2.47 28.75
N ASP A 118 -5.61 -1.79 27.68
CA ASP A 118 -6.19 -0.55 27.18
C ASP A 118 -6.13 -0.48 25.64
N PRO A 119 -6.95 0.36 24.97
CA PRO A 119 -7.03 0.38 23.51
C PRO A 119 -5.74 0.80 22.79
N ASP A 120 -4.87 1.58 23.43
CA ASP A 120 -3.74 2.25 22.78
C ASP A 120 -2.42 1.49 22.97
N THR A 121 -2.34 0.62 23.98
CA THR A 121 -1.15 -0.17 24.30
C THR A 121 -1.24 -1.59 23.74
N PRO A 122 -0.29 -2.04 22.90
CA PRO A 122 -0.25 -3.42 22.42
C PRO A 122 -0.18 -4.43 23.57
N ALA A 123 -0.90 -5.55 23.45
CA ALA A 123 -0.96 -6.57 24.49
C ALA A 123 0.37 -7.31 24.69
N VAL A 124 1.16 -7.39 23.62
CA VAL A 124 2.44 -8.11 23.57
C VAL A 124 3.47 -7.33 22.76
N PRO A 125 4.78 -7.55 22.99
CA PRO A 125 5.82 -6.98 22.13
C PRO A 125 5.65 -7.43 20.67
N GLY A 126 6.01 -6.57 19.72
CA GLY A 126 5.78 -6.82 18.29
C GLY A 126 6.35 -8.14 17.75
N GLN A 127 7.44 -8.65 18.35
CA GLN A 127 8.04 -9.95 17.98
C GLN A 127 7.13 -11.15 18.32
N LYS A 128 6.21 -11.00 19.28
CA LYS A 128 5.29 -12.05 19.75
C LYS A 128 3.91 -12.01 19.09
N MET A 129 3.69 -11.09 18.15
CA MET A 129 2.44 -10.99 17.40
C MET A 129 2.12 -12.25 16.58
N HIS A 130 3.10 -13.03 16.16
CA HIS A 130 2.88 -14.25 15.37
C HIS A 130 2.00 -15.29 16.09
N CYS A 131 1.97 -15.30 17.43
CA CYS A 131 1.10 -16.19 18.20
C CYS A 131 -0.40 -15.93 17.93
N SER A 132 -0.77 -14.68 17.63
CA SER A 132 -2.14 -14.31 17.23
C SER A 132 -2.49 -14.77 15.81
N VAL A 133 -1.49 -14.96 14.94
CA VAL A 133 -1.68 -15.47 13.58
C VAL A 133 -2.03 -16.97 13.62
N MET A 134 -1.38 -17.75 14.49
CA MET A 134 -1.73 -19.17 14.63
C MET A 134 -3.19 -19.38 15.06
N ALA A 135 -3.70 -18.50 15.93
CA ALA A 135 -5.09 -18.51 16.35
C ALA A 135 -6.05 -18.28 15.17
N TYR A 136 -5.69 -17.39 14.26
CA TYR A 136 -6.46 -17.16 13.04
C TYR A 136 -6.51 -18.38 12.12
N ASP A 137 -5.35 -18.98 11.84
CA ASP A 137 -5.24 -20.08 10.88
C ASP A 137 -5.98 -21.34 11.35
N VAL A 138 -5.94 -21.63 12.67
CA VAL A 138 -6.64 -22.79 13.22
C VAL A 138 -8.17 -22.61 13.18
N ILE A 139 -8.69 -21.37 13.34
CA ILE A 139 -10.11 -21.07 13.16
C ILE A 139 -10.55 -21.39 11.73
N LYS A 140 -9.80 -20.92 10.73
CA LYS A 140 -10.12 -21.19 9.32
C LYS A 140 -10.09 -22.66 8.99
N LYS A 141 -9.09 -23.38 9.50
CA LYS A 141 -9.00 -24.83 9.33
C LYS A 141 -10.20 -25.54 9.95
N ALA A 142 -10.58 -25.18 11.18
CA ALA A 142 -11.77 -25.75 11.83
C ALA A 142 -13.06 -25.44 11.06
N ALA A 143 -13.23 -24.20 10.60
CA ALA A 143 -14.38 -23.80 9.81
C ALA A 143 -14.42 -24.51 8.45
N GLY A 144 -13.28 -24.68 7.78
CA GLY A 144 -13.16 -25.44 6.54
C GLY A 144 -13.59 -26.91 6.71
N MET A 145 -13.14 -27.55 7.79
CA MET A 145 -13.56 -28.91 8.14
C MET A 145 -15.08 -29.02 8.38
N TYR A 146 -15.71 -28.01 8.97
CA TYR A 146 -17.17 -27.99 9.18
C TYR A 146 -17.94 -27.71 7.89
N LEU A 147 -17.53 -26.70 7.12
CA LEU A 147 -18.22 -26.21 5.91
C LEU A 147 -17.90 -27.00 4.64
N GLY A 148 -16.92 -27.92 4.69
CA GLY A 148 -16.46 -28.66 3.51
C GLY A 148 -15.68 -27.78 2.52
N LYS A 149 -14.91 -26.80 3.03
CA LYS A 149 -14.09 -25.88 2.25
C LYS A 149 -12.62 -25.97 2.66
N ASN A 150 -11.72 -25.57 1.78
CA ASN A 150 -10.31 -25.38 2.13
C ASN A 150 -10.13 -24.06 2.89
N ALA A 151 -9.05 -23.93 3.68
CA ALA A 151 -8.82 -22.71 4.46
C ALA A 151 -8.55 -21.49 3.55
N GLU A 152 -7.93 -21.75 2.40
CA GLU A 152 -7.63 -20.78 1.35
C GLU A 152 -8.90 -20.24 0.69
N ASP A 153 -10.01 -20.99 0.71
CA ASP A 153 -11.30 -20.54 0.16
C ASP A 153 -11.91 -19.38 0.98
N PHE A 154 -11.38 -19.10 2.17
CA PHE A 154 -11.75 -17.95 3.00
C PHE A 154 -10.84 -16.73 2.77
N GLU A 155 -9.89 -16.80 1.84
CA GLU A 155 -9.03 -15.67 1.44
C GLU A 155 -9.35 -15.22 0.03
N GLU A 156 -9.96 -14.04 -0.09
CA GLU A 156 -10.28 -13.46 -1.40
C GLU A 156 -9.06 -12.76 -2.04
N GLU A 157 -8.01 -12.48 -1.25
CA GLU A 157 -6.84 -11.74 -1.68
C GLU A 157 -5.54 -12.42 -1.26
N ILE A 158 -4.50 -12.28 -2.08
CA ILE A 158 -3.15 -12.79 -1.79
C ILE A 158 -2.58 -12.02 -0.59
N ILE A 159 -2.28 -12.73 0.50
CA ILE A 159 -1.68 -12.14 1.69
C ILE A 159 -0.16 -12.06 1.53
N VAL A 160 0.39 -10.85 1.69
CA VAL A 160 1.84 -10.61 1.60
C VAL A 160 2.47 -10.59 3.00
N CYS A 161 1.78 -9.98 3.97
CA CYS A 161 2.23 -9.93 5.36
C CYS A 161 1.24 -10.64 6.27
N GLU A 162 1.57 -11.84 6.73
CA GLU A 162 0.69 -12.59 7.65
C GLU A 162 0.53 -11.93 9.01
N CYS A 163 1.61 -11.35 9.55
CA CYS A 163 1.56 -10.73 10.88
C CYS A 163 0.60 -9.54 10.93
N ALA A 164 0.54 -8.74 9.87
CA ALA A 164 -0.33 -7.59 9.78
C ALA A 164 -1.60 -7.88 8.96
N ARG A 165 -1.74 -9.11 8.43
CA ARG A 165 -2.78 -9.55 7.47
C ARG A 165 -3.03 -8.53 6.35
N VAL A 166 -1.93 -8.07 5.75
CA VAL A 166 -1.97 -7.11 4.64
C VAL A 166 -1.84 -7.85 3.32
N SER A 167 -2.81 -7.61 2.44
CA SER A 167 -2.87 -8.19 1.11
C SER A 167 -1.98 -7.45 0.10
N LEU A 168 -1.68 -8.14 -1.01
CA LEU A 168 -1.00 -7.56 -2.15
C LEU A 168 -1.80 -6.39 -2.73
N GLY A 169 -3.13 -6.53 -2.81
CA GLY A 169 -4.04 -5.47 -3.28
C GLY A 169 -3.91 -4.20 -2.44
N THR A 170 -4.02 -4.34 -1.11
CA THR A 170 -3.89 -3.23 -0.15
C THR A 170 -2.54 -2.52 -0.30
N ILE A 171 -1.43 -3.27 -0.39
CA ILE A 171 -0.09 -2.68 -0.55
C ILE A 171 0.00 -1.88 -1.85
N LYS A 172 -0.43 -2.47 -2.97
CA LYS A 172 -0.41 -1.81 -4.29
C LYS A 172 -1.26 -0.54 -4.30
N GLU A 173 -2.44 -0.58 -3.70
CA GLU A 173 -3.35 0.57 -3.59
C GLU A 173 -2.72 1.70 -2.77
N VAL A 174 -2.23 1.40 -1.57
CA VAL A 174 -1.64 2.41 -0.67
C VAL A 174 -0.40 3.05 -1.28
N ILE A 175 0.46 2.29 -1.97
CA ILE A 175 1.60 2.83 -2.72
C ILE A 175 1.13 3.86 -3.76
N ARG A 176 0.10 3.51 -4.54
CA ARG A 176 -0.43 4.39 -5.59
C ARG A 176 -1.09 5.64 -5.02
N LEU A 177 -2.01 5.49 -4.07
CA LEU A 177 -2.78 6.59 -3.50
C LEU A 177 -1.91 7.64 -2.81
N ASN A 178 -0.80 7.21 -2.21
CA ASN A 178 0.07 8.08 -1.42
C ASN A 178 1.45 8.33 -2.07
N ASP A 179 1.67 7.85 -3.29
CA ASP A 179 2.95 7.90 -4.03
C ASP A 179 4.16 7.45 -3.18
N LEU A 180 4.01 6.33 -2.46
CA LEU A 180 5.04 5.84 -1.54
C LEU A 180 6.34 5.48 -2.28
N LYS A 181 7.49 5.73 -1.66
CA LYS A 181 8.84 5.56 -2.24
C LYS A 181 9.71 4.57 -1.48
N SER A 182 9.30 4.13 -0.30
CA SER A 182 10.10 3.28 0.57
C SER A 182 9.26 2.21 1.28
N VAL A 183 9.92 1.11 1.66
CA VAL A 183 9.27 0.07 2.47
C VAL A 183 8.89 0.57 3.86
N GLU A 184 9.64 1.54 4.40
CA GLU A 184 9.31 2.17 5.68
C GLU A 184 7.98 2.91 5.60
N GLU A 185 7.72 3.65 4.52
CA GLU A 185 6.41 4.28 4.31
C GLU A 185 5.29 3.24 4.18
N ILE A 186 5.50 2.16 3.41
CA ILE A 186 4.51 1.06 3.32
C ILE A 186 4.21 0.52 4.72
N THR A 187 5.26 0.30 5.52
CA THR A 187 5.14 -0.18 6.90
C THR A 187 4.34 0.80 7.76
N ASN A 188 4.57 2.10 7.63
CA ASN A 188 3.88 3.11 8.43
C ASN A 188 2.38 3.15 8.13
N TYR A 189 1.98 3.07 6.85
CA TYR A 189 0.59 3.08 6.43
C TYR A 189 -0.13 1.74 6.68
N THR A 190 0.49 0.63 6.32
CA THR A 190 -0.19 -0.69 6.31
C THR A 190 0.14 -1.57 7.52
N LYS A 191 1.20 -1.24 8.26
CA LYS A 191 1.84 -2.11 9.27
C LYS A 191 2.48 -3.39 8.70
N ALA A 192 2.45 -3.62 7.39
CA ALA A 192 3.18 -4.70 6.75
C ALA A 192 4.69 -4.54 7.03
N GLY A 193 5.33 -5.59 7.53
CA GLY A 193 6.76 -5.56 7.85
C GLY A 193 7.12 -4.90 9.19
N ALA A 194 6.15 -4.37 9.95
CA ALA A 194 6.41 -3.76 11.26
C ALA A 194 6.83 -4.78 12.33
N PHE A 195 6.40 -6.05 12.17
CA PHE A 195 6.53 -7.10 13.18
C PHE A 195 7.71 -8.04 12.86
N CYS A 196 7.45 -9.22 12.28
CA CYS A 196 8.47 -10.25 12.02
C CYS A 196 9.46 -9.90 10.89
N LYS A 197 9.15 -8.89 10.07
CA LYS A 197 9.92 -8.45 8.89
C LYS A 197 10.09 -9.51 7.78
N SER A 198 9.45 -10.68 7.87
CA SER A 198 9.53 -11.73 6.84
C SER A 198 9.15 -11.25 5.44
N CYS A 199 8.12 -10.40 5.34
CA CYS A 199 7.65 -9.87 4.07
C CYS A 199 8.50 -8.72 3.53
N VAL A 200 9.50 -8.20 4.26
CA VAL A 200 10.25 -7.01 3.83
C VAL A 200 11.17 -7.34 2.66
N ARG A 201 12.00 -8.38 2.81
CA ARG A 201 12.99 -8.85 1.81
C ARG A 201 13.38 -10.30 2.11
N PRO A 202 14.01 -11.02 1.17
CA PRO A 202 14.53 -12.36 1.43
C PRO A 202 15.46 -12.42 2.65
N GLY A 203 15.38 -13.51 3.42
CA GLY A 203 16.19 -13.73 4.63
C GLY A 203 15.57 -13.23 5.94
N GLY A 204 14.26 -12.99 5.96
CA GLY A 204 13.50 -12.75 7.19
C GLY A 204 13.26 -14.03 8.03
N HIS A 205 12.35 -13.97 9.00
CA HIS A 205 12.06 -15.09 9.91
C HIS A 205 11.55 -16.33 9.17
N GLU A 206 10.81 -16.14 8.08
CA GLU A 206 10.42 -17.20 7.16
C GLU A 206 10.50 -16.74 5.70
N LYS A 207 10.48 -17.70 4.77
CA LYS A 207 10.45 -17.42 3.34
C LYS A 207 9.05 -16.93 2.94
N ARG A 208 9.00 -15.94 2.05
CA ARG A 208 7.77 -15.42 1.45
C ARG A 208 7.84 -15.48 -0.08
N ASP A 209 6.68 -15.57 -0.71
CA ASP A 209 6.55 -15.55 -2.17
C ASP A 209 6.61 -14.12 -2.72
N TYR A 210 6.16 -13.15 -1.92
CA TYR A 210 6.19 -11.74 -2.24
C TYR A 210 6.94 -10.95 -1.18
N TYR A 211 7.74 -9.98 -1.60
CA TYR A 211 8.44 -9.07 -0.70
C TYR A 211 8.08 -7.61 -0.98
N LEU A 212 8.00 -6.80 0.08
CA LEU A 212 7.67 -5.38 0.00
C LEU A 212 8.66 -4.60 -0.88
N VAL A 213 9.95 -4.97 -0.86
CA VAL A 213 10.96 -4.35 -1.73
C VAL A 213 10.66 -4.58 -3.22
N ASP A 214 10.17 -5.77 -3.58
CA ASP A 214 9.89 -6.13 -4.97
C ASP A 214 8.56 -5.51 -5.42
N ILE A 215 7.52 -5.62 -4.59
CA ILE A 215 6.21 -5.00 -4.86
C ILE A 215 6.34 -3.48 -5.04
N LEU A 216 7.10 -2.81 -4.17
CA LEU A 216 7.32 -1.37 -4.27
C LEU A 216 8.00 -0.99 -5.59
N LYS A 217 9.04 -1.74 -5.97
CA LYS A 217 9.76 -1.52 -7.22
C LYS A 217 8.81 -1.67 -8.42
N GLU A 218 8.09 -2.79 -8.49
CA GLU A 218 7.15 -3.10 -9.58
C GLU A 218 6.07 -2.03 -9.72
N VAL A 219 5.39 -1.68 -8.62
CA VAL A 219 4.31 -0.68 -8.63
C VAL A 219 4.84 0.68 -9.07
N ARG A 220 6.06 1.06 -8.66
CA ARG A 220 6.64 2.33 -9.09
C ARG A 220 7.05 2.33 -10.55
N GLU A 221 7.60 1.23 -11.07
CA GLU A 221 7.86 1.09 -12.50
C GLU A 221 6.56 1.20 -13.32
N GLU A 222 5.47 0.59 -12.85
CA GLU A 222 4.13 0.72 -13.45
C GLU A 222 3.65 2.18 -13.43
N MET A 223 3.71 2.86 -12.28
CA MET A 223 3.28 4.26 -12.14
C MET A 223 4.07 5.22 -13.03
N GLU A 224 5.38 5.04 -13.14
CA GLU A 224 6.20 5.90 -14.01
C GLU A 224 5.92 5.64 -15.49
N ALA A 225 5.69 4.38 -15.89
CA ALA A 225 5.28 4.04 -17.25
C ALA A 225 3.90 4.65 -17.60
N GLU A 226 2.94 4.63 -16.67
CA GLU A 226 1.63 5.27 -16.81
C GLU A 226 1.75 6.79 -16.97
N LYS A 227 2.59 7.45 -16.15
CA LYS A 227 2.87 8.89 -16.27
C LYS A 227 3.48 9.25 -17.63
N LEU A 228 4.47 8.48 -18.11
CA LEU A 228 5.09 8.70 -19.41
C LEU A 228 4.09 8.55 -20.57
N LYS A 229 3.23 7.54 -20.51
CA LYS A 229 2.14 7.35 -21.50
C LYS A 229 1.14 8.51 -21.45
N ALA A 230 0.75 8.95 -20.26
CA ALA A 230 -0.15 10.08 -20.10
C ALA A 230 0.45 11.37 -20.69
N ALA A 231 1.73 11.65 -20.44
CA ALA A 231 2.45 12.80 -21.00
C ALA A 231 2.57 12.71 -22.54
N ALA A 232 2.83 11.53 -23.09
CA ALA A 232 2.87 11.30 -24.53
C ALA A 232 1.49 11.51 -25.19
N ASN A 233 0.42 11.02 -24.58
CA ASN A 233 -0.95 11.20 -25.06
C ASN A 233 -1.39 12.67 -25.02
N LYS A 234 -1.05 13.40 -23.95
CA LYS A 234 -1.28 14.86 -23.87
C LYS A 234 -0.49 15.64 -24.92
N SER A 235 0.73 15.19 -25.23
CA SER A 235 1.54 15.76 -26.32
C SER A 235 0.92 15.54 -27.70
N GLN A 236 0.29 14.39 -27.94
CA GLN A 236 -0.35 14.07 -29.23
C GLN A 236 -1.72 14.73 -29.41
N SER A 237 -2.47 14.96 -28.32
CA SER A 237 -3.79 15.60 -28.36
C SER A 237 -3.74 17.13 -28.38
N GLY A 238 -2.57 17.75 -28.21
CA GLY A 238 -2.42 19.21 -28.16
C GLY A 238 -2.93 19.84 -26.84
N GLU A 239 -3.16 19.03 -25.80
CA GLU A 239 -3.70 19.47 -24.51
C GLU A 239 -2.62 19.85 -23.48
N LEU A 240 -1.33 19.76 -23.82
CA LEU A 240 -0.26 20.29 -22.95
C LEU A 240 -0.32 21.82 -22.97
N ALA A 241 -0.47 22.44 -21.80
CA ALA A 241 -0.24 23.87 -21.66
C ALA A 241 1.19 24.19 -22.11
N PHE A 242 1.39 25.29 -22.85
CA PHE A 242 2.70 25.65 -23.43
C PHE A 242 3.82 25.67 -22.36
N ARG A 243 3.51 26.03 -21.11
CA ARG A 243 4.45 25.95 -19.97
C ARG A 243 4.95 24.54 -19.65
N GLU A 244 4.12 23.52 -19.84
CA GLU A 244 4.42 22.12 -19.51
C GLU A 244 5.19 21.38 -20.63
N MET A 245 5.34 22.01 -21.79
CA MET A 245 6.10 21.45 -22.90
C MET A 245 7.60 21.41 -22.58
N THR A 246 8.31 20.43 -23.12
CA THR A 246 9.79 20.44 -23.13
C THR A 246 10.32 21.57 -24.03
N MET A 247 11.57 22.02 -23.81
CA MET A 247 12.16 23.11 -24.62
C MET A 247 12.07 22.85 -26.13
N VAL A 248 12.34 21.60 -26.56
CA VAL A 248 12.24 21.20 -27.98
C VAL A 248 10.80 21.28 -28.49
N GLN A 249 9.82 20.93 -27.66
CA GLN A 249 8.40 21.04 -28.01
C GLN A 249 7.96 22.52 -28.08
N LYS A 250 8.44 23.38 -27.17
CA LYS A 250 8.17 24.83 -27.20
C LYS A 250 8.70 25.45 -28.49
N ILE A 251 9.95 25.18 -28.87
CA ILE A 251 10.54 25.67 -30.12
C ILE A 251 9.69 25.26 -31.31
N LYS A 252 9.32 23.97 -31.41
CA LYS A 252 8.45 23.49 -32.50
C LYS A 252 7.07 24.12 -32.52
N ALA A 253 6.48 24.38 -31.36
CA ALA A 253 5.17 25.01 -31.25
C ALA A 253 5.22 26.49 -31.68
N VAL A 254 6.23 27.24 -31.23
CA VAL A 254 6.48 28.63 -31.64
C VAL A 254 6.76 28.70 -33.15
N ASP A 255 7.66 27.85 -33.66
CA ASP A 255 8.03 27.80 -35.07
C ASP A 255 6.80 27.51 -35.96
N LYS A 256 5.96 26.55 -35.56
CA LYS A 256 4.70 26.25 -36.25
C LYS A 256 3.76 27.46 -36.30
N VAL A 257 3.58 28.18 -35.18
CA VAL A 257 2.71 29.37 -35.14
C VAL A 257 3.26 30.47 -36.06
N ILE A 258 4.57 30.69 -36.05
CA ILE A 258 5.22 31.67 -36.92
C ILE A 258 5.06 31.27 -38.39
N ASP A 259 5.31 30.02 -38.75
CA ASP A 259 5.17 29.51 -40.12
C ASP A 259 3.76 29.68 -40.65
N GLU A 260 2.76 29.31 -39.87
CA GLU A 260 1.35 29.31 -40.28
C GLU A 260 0.75 30.73 -40.33
N ASN A 261 1.19 31.65 -39.46
CA ASN A 261 0.50 32.93 -39.26
C ASN A 261 1.33 34.17 -39.66
N ILE A 262 2.67 34.09 -39.65
CA ILE A 262 3.53 35.27 -39.80
C ILE A 262 4.46 35.16 -41.01
N ARG A 263 5.08 33.99 -41.25
CA ARG A 263 6.21 33.87 -42.20
C ARG A 263 5.84 34.29 -43.61
N ALA A 264 4.64 33.95 -44.07
CA ALA A 264 4.16 34.35 -45.40
C ALA A 264 4.13 35.89 -45.57
N MET A 265 3.75 36.64 -44.54
CA MET A 265 3.75 38.11 -44.56
C MET A 265 5.16 38.67 -44.65
N LEU A 266 6.10 38.15 -43.84
CA LEU A 266 7.50 38.59 -43.85
C LEU A 266 8.19 38.33 -45.19
N MET A 267 7.94 37.16 -45.77
CA MET A 267 8.52 36.78 -47.06
C MET A 267 8.00 37.63 -48.22
N MET A 268 6.72 38.05 -48.18
CA MET A 268 6.19 39.01 -49.18
C MET A 268 6.91 40.35 -49.12
N ASP A 269 7.32 40.78 -47.92
CA ASP A 269 8.10 41.99 -47.70
C ASP A 269 9.61 41.78 -47.92
N GLY A 270 10.04 40.59 -48.36
CA GLY A 270 11.43 40.26 -48.67
C GLY A 270 12.31 40.00 -47.43
N GLY A 271 11.71 39.72 -46.27
CA GLY A 271 12.41 39.36 -45.05
C GLY A 271 12.00 37.99 -44.51
N ASP A 272 12.54 37.64 -43.35
CA ASP A 272 12.21 36.42 -42.61
C ASP A 272 12.59 36.58 -41.13
N LEU A 273 12.41 35.54 -40.31
CA LEU A 273 12.95 35.47 -38.97
C LEU A 273 13.46 34.07 -38.61
N GLU A 274 14.37 34.02 -37.66
CA GLU A 274 14.86 32.80 -37.00
C GLU A 274 14.64 32.88 -35.48
N ILE A 275 14.22 31.78 -34.85
CA ILE A 275 14.15 31.66 -33.39
C ILE A 275 15.54 31.26 -32.87
N LEU A 276 16.11 32.05 -31.97
CA LEU A 276 17.43 31.80 -31.41
C LEU A 276 17.39 30.99 -30.12
N ASP A 277 16.49 31.37 -29.20
CA ASP A 277 16.41 30.78 -27.86
C ASP A 277 15.05 31.06 -27.24
N ILE A 278 14.67 30.25 -26.25
CA ILE A 278 13.49 30.47 -25.40
C ILE A 278 13.94 30.37 -23.95
N LYS A 279 13.72 31.44 -23.18
CA LYS A 279 14.04 31.47 -21.74
C LYS A 279 12.79 31.62 -20.91
N GLU A 280 12.78 30.92 -19.78
CA GLU A 280 11.65 30.91 -18.87
C GLU A 280 12.02 31.61 -17.57
N SER A 281 11.13 32.47 -17.12
CA SER A 281 11.13 33.10 -15.81
C SER A 281 9.79 32.81 -15.12
N ASP A 282 9.69 33.10 -13.82
CA ASP A 282 8.46 32.82 -13.05
C ASP A 282 7.22 33.53 -13.64
N ASP A 283 7.42 34.71 -14.25
CA ASP A 283 6.34 35.56 -14.76
C ASP A 283 6.18 35.49 -16.30
N TYR A 284 7.27 35.31 -17.06
CA TYR A 284 7.28 35.43 -18.53
C TYR A 284 8.08 34.32 -19.23
N ILE A 285 7.69 34.03 -20.47
CA ILE A 285 8.43 33.18 -21.40
C ILE A 285 8.99 34.06 -22.52
N ASP A 286 10.29 34.28 -22.51
CA ASP A 286 10.96 35.17 -23.45
C ASP A 286 11.44 34.38 -24.68
N VAL A 287 10.88 34.70 -25.84
CA VAL A 287 11.26 34.12 -27.14
C VAL A 287 12.20 35.10 -27.84
N TYR A 288 13.45 34.70 -28.01
CA TYR A 288 14.46 35.50 -28.70
C TYR A 288 14.46 35.18 -30.18
N ILE A 289 14.28 36.22 -31.00
CA ILE A 289 14.24 36.10 -32.45
C ILE A 289 15.31 36.96 -33.11
N ARG A 290 15.71 36.59 -34.31
CA ARG A 290 16.53 37.41 -35.21
C ARG A 290 15.78 37.62 -36.51
N TYR A 291 15.63 38.88 -36.92
CA TYR A 291 15.12 39.20 -38.25
C TYR A 291 16.17 38.96 -39.32
N MET A 292 15.71 38.54 -40.48
CA MET A 292 16.55 38.20 -41.64
C MET A 292 16.05 38.97 -42.88
N GLY A 293 16.94 39.17 -43.86
CA GLY A 293 16.60 39.82 -45.13
C GLY A 293 16.18 41.28 -44.94
N ALA A 294 15.15 41.73 -45.67
CA ALA A 294 14.67 43.11 -45.62
C ALA A 294 14.06 43.53 -44.26
N CYS A 295 13.82 42.56 -43.36
CA CYS A 295 13.37 42.84 -42.00
C CYS A 295 14.52 43.25 -41.06
N ASP A 296 15.78 42.99 -41.43
CA ASP A 296 16.94 43.40 -40.64
C ASP A 296 17.14 44.93 -40.73
N GLY A 297 17.01 45.62 -39.60
CA GLY A 297 17.13 47.09 -39.53
C GLY A 297 15.93 47.90 -40.03
N CYS A 298 14.79 47.27 -40.34
CA CYS A 298 13.58 47.97 -40.77
C CYS A 298 12.85 48.63 -39.57
N MET A 299 12.50 49.92 -39.67
CA MET A 299 11.80 50.64 -38.60
C MET A 299 10.44 50.02 -38.24
N SER A 300 9.76 49.41 -39.21
CA SER A 300 8.47 48.72 -39.00
C SER A 300 8.65 47.37 -38.30
N ALA A 301 9.82 46.75 -38.41
CA ALA A 301 10.11 45.47 -37.78
C ALA A 301 10.14 45.60 -36.24
N THR A 302 10.62 46.72 -35.71
CA THR A 302 10.77 46.95 -34.26
C THR A 302 9.47 47.31 -33.54
N THR A 303 8.37 47.55 -34.28
CA THR A 303 7.10 47.99 -33.70
C THR A 303 5.94 47.14 -34.20
N GLY A 304 5.53 47.31 -35.47
CA GLY A 304 4.35 46.65 -36.02
C GLY A 304 4.51 45.13 -36.13
N THR A 305 5.60 44.68 -36.73
CA THR A 305 5.84 43.26 -36.98
C THR A 305 6.10 42.49 -35.68
N LEU A 306 6.90 43.06 -34.77
CA LEU A 306 7.16 42.47 -33.46
C LEU A 306 5.87 42.28 -32.66
N PHE A 307 4.99 43.29 -32.65
CA PHE A 307 3.70 43.22 -31.99
C PHE A 307 2.79 42.14 -32.61
N ALA A 308 2.79 42.00 -33.94
CA ALA A 308 2.00 40.96 -34.61
C ALA A 308 2.48 39.55 -34.23
N ILE A 309 3.80 39.33 -34.17
CA ILE A 309 4.38 38.05 -33.74
C ILE A 309 4.00 37.76 -32.28
N GLU A 310 4.20 38.73 -31.39
CA GLU A 310 3.91 38.56 -29.97
C GLU A 310 2.43 38.23 -29.71
N ASN A 311 1.49 38.96 -30.35
CA ASN A 311 0.07 38.66 -30.21
C ASN A 311 -0.29 37.27 -30.73
N ALA A 312 0.23 36.86 -31.88
CA ALA A 312 -0.06 35.54 -32.43
C ALA A 312 0.39 34.42 -31.48
N LEU A 313 1.58 34.56 -30.87
CA LEU A 313 2.08 33.61 -29.89
C LEU A 313 1.27 33.66 -28.57
N GLN A 314 0.87 34.85 -28.11
CA GLN A 314 0.06 34.99 -26.89
C GLN A 314 -1.36 34.43 -27.04
N GLU A 315 -1.99 34.59 -28.20
CA GLU A 315 -3.32 34.08 -28.48
C GLU A 315 -3.35 32.57 -28.69
N LEU A 316 -2.33 32.01 -29.36
CA LEU A 316 -2.33 30.61 -29.79
C LEU A 316 -1.55 29.67 -28.87
N LEU A 317 -0.64 30.18 -28.03
CA LEU A 317 0.21 29.36 -27.15
C LEU A 317 0.05 29.73 -25.67
N ASP A 318 0.48 30.94 -25.27
CA ASP A 318 0.43 31.37 -23.86
C ASP A 318 0.54 32.90 -23.72
N ARG A 319 -0.37 33.50 -22.95
CA ARG A 319 -0.43 34.96 -22.73
C ARG A 319 0.80 35.57 -22.07
N SER A 320 1.66 34.75 -21.44
CA SER A 320 2.90 35.21 -20.79
C SER A 320 4.10 35.26 -21.72
N ILE A 321 3.93 34.95 -23.02
CA ILE A 321 5.02 35.03 -24.01
C ILE A 321 5.35 36.49 -24.32
N ARG A 322 6.65 36.80 -24.34
CA ARG A 322 7.19 38.06 -24.85
C ARG A 322 8.19 37.77 -25.96
N VAL A 323 8.21 38.61 -26.99
CA VAL A 323 9.12 38.42 -28.13
C VAL A 323 10.19 39.49 -28.10
N LEU A 324 11.45 39.06 -28.07
CA LEU A 324 12.61 39.93 -27.95
C LEU A 324 13.49 39.81 -29.20
N PRO A 325 13.58 40.86 -30.04
CA PRO A 325 14.49 40.86 -31.17
C PRO A 325 15.92 41.09 -30.68
N ILE A 326 16.88 40.35 -31.25
CA ILE A 326 18.34 40.52 -31.05
C ILE A 326 18.98 40.95 -32.36
#